data_AF-X1I9W2-F1
#
_entry.id   AF-X1I9W2-F1
#
_cell.length_a   1.000
_cell.length_b   1.000
_cell.length_c   1.000
_cell.angle_alpha   90.00
_cell.angle_beta   90.00
_cell.angle_gamma   90.00
#
_symmetry.space_group_name_H-M   'P 1'
#
loop_
_entity.id
_entity.type
_entity.pdbx_description
1 polymer ?
#
loop_
_entity_poly.entity_id
_entity_poly.type
_entity_poly.pdbx_seq_one_letter_code
_entity_poly.pdbx_strand_id
1 'polypeptide(L)'
;MLKVLERLKWVEPQNYDELLQVLYDVRKRCHPKVPLSKNSAKSLAQELLGKIPLVYGVEGNTDVVAHRLKTQFNENSKILAFWDVFPELNHNEIVGWGGEGRTDLTRFYPIFIRDHREGEKIKKRIEVTQSIIKKRKVKWAEIWT
;
A
#
# COMPACT_ATOMS: atom_id res chain seq x y z
N MET A 1 -19.24 4.58 -14.91
CA MET A 1 -18.86 3.26 -15.46
C MET A 1 -19.47 2.12 -14.66
N LEU A 2 -19.15 1.92 -13.37
CA LEU A 2 -19.67 0.80 -12.56
C LEU A 2 -21.21 0.70 -12.53
N LYS A 3 -21.92 1.81 -12.26
CA LYS A 3 -23.39 1.88 -12.35
C LYS A 3 -23.96 1.50 -13.72
N VAL A 4 -23.21 1.72 -14.80
CA VAL A 4 -23.62 1.30 -16.15
C VAL A 4 -23.48 -0.22 -16.28
N LEU A 5 -22.37 -0.78 -15.81
CA LEU A 5 -22.15 -2.24 -15.80
C LEU A 5 -23.19 -2.98 -14.94
N GLU A 6 -23.58 -2.42 -13.79
CA GLU A 6 -24.67 -2.95 -12.95
C GLU A 6 -26.01 -2.96 -13.72
N ARG A 7 -26.35 -1.86 -14.40
CA ARG A 7 -27.57 -1.77 -15.21
C ARG A 7 -27.57 -2.78 -16.37
N LEU A 8 -26.41 -3.07 -16.92
CA LEU A 8 -26.21 -4.10 -17.95
C LEU A 8 -26.15 -5.53 -17.38
N LYS A 9 -26.23 -5.70 -16.05
CA LYS A 9 -26.11 -6.98 -15.34
C LYS A 9 -24.81 -7.73 -15.61
N TRP A 10 -23.73 -7.00 -15.89
CA TRP A 10 -22.39 -7.58 -16.07
C TRP A 10 -21.62 -7.69 -14.75
N VAL A 11 -22.08 -6.97 -13.73
CA VAL A 11 -21.57 -7.03 -12.36
C VAL A 11 -22.73 -6.97 -11.39
N GLU A 12 -22.55 -7.57 -10.22
CA GLU A 12 -23.52 -7.49 -9.13
C GLU A 12 -23.67 -6.05 -8.61
N PRO A 13 -24.85 -5.66 -8.11
CA PRO A 13 -25.04 -4.38 -7.45
C PRO A 13 -24.08 -4.23 -6.26
N GLN A 14 -23.39 -3.10 -6.19
CA GLN A 14 -22.45 -2.81 -5.11
C GLN A 14 -23.12 -2.06 -3.96
N ASN A 15 -22.53 -2.13 -2.77
CA ASN A 15 -23.00 -1.43 -1.58
C ASN A 15 -22.47 0.01 -1.52
N TYR A 16 -23.23 0.96 -2.08
CA TYR A 16 -22.83 2.36 -2.13
C TYR A 16 -22.95 3.08 -0.78
N ASP A 17 -23.85 2.64 0.09
CA ASP A 17 -24.04 3.24 1.42
C ASP A 17 -22.82 2.95 2.30
N GLU A 18 -22.34 1.70 2.27
CA GLU A 18 -21.09 1.32 2.94
C GLU A 18 -19.89 2.10 2.38
N LEU A 19 -19.77 2.22 1.05
CA LEU A 19 -18.72 3.02 0.42
C LEU A 19 -18.72 4.47 0.93
N LEU A 20 -19.89 5.11 0.95
CA LEU A 20 -20.03 6.48 1.43
C LEU A 20 -19.67 6.61 2.92
N GLN A 21 -20.07 5.64 3.73
CA GLN A 21 -19.74 5.59 5.15
C GLN A 21 -18.23 5.47 5.36
N VAL A 22 -17.58 4.54 4.67
CA VAL A 22 -16.11 4.36 4.74
C VAL A 22 -15.39 5.64 4.31
N LEU A 23 -15.81 6.29 3.22
CA LEU A 23 -15.21 7.54 2.76
C LEU A 23 -15.42 8.67 3.77
N TYR A 24 -16.58 8.75 4.42
CA TYR A 24 -16.85 9.72 5.48
C TYR A 24 -15.90 9.52 6.67
N ASP A 25 -15.71 8.28 7.11
CA ASP A 25 -14.83 7.96 8.23
C ASP A 25 -13.36 8.22 7.91
N VAL A 26 -12.91 7.86 6.70
CA VAL A 26 -11.57 8.21 6.18
C VAL A 26 -11.38 9.72 6.16
N ARG A 27 -12.35 10.49 5.63
CA ARG A 27 -12.29 11.95 5.63
C ARG A 27 -12.15 12.50 7.04
N LYS A 28 -12.94 11.98 7.99
CA LYS A 28 -12.97 12.46 9.38
C LYS A 28 -11.64 12.21 10.08
N ARG A 29 -11.06 11.01 9.97
CA ARG A 29 -9.78 10.65 10.61
C ARG A 29 -8.55 11.26 9.95
N CYS A 30 -8.60 11.49 8.64
CA CYS A 30 -7.49 12.08 7.89
C CYS A 30 -7.60 13.61 7.72
N HIS A 31 -8.65 14.24 8.26
CA HIS A 31 -8.89 15.68 8.08
C HIS A 31 -7.67 16.54 8.52
N PRO A 32 -7.33 17.64 7.81
CA PRO A 32 -6.16 18.46 8.13
C PRO A 32 -6.15 19.03 9.56
N LYS A 33 -7.30 19.21 10.18
CA LYS A 33 -7.42 19.68 11.58
C LYS A 33 -7.16 18.58 12.63
N VAL A 34 -7.17 17.30 12.25
CA VAL A 34 -6.84 16.21 13.18
C VAL A 34 -5.33 16.27 13.50
N PRO A 35 -4.94 16.24 14.78
CA PRO A 35 -3.53 16.30 15.17
C PRO A 35 -2.77 15.07 14.67
N LEU A 36 -1.46 15.24 14.48
CA LEU A 36 -0.55 14.20 13.97
C LEU A 36 -0.72 12.86 14.72
N SER A 37 -0.74 12.89 16.06
CA SER A 37 -0.87 11.71 16.91
C SER A 37 -2.14 10.88 16.68
N LYS A 38 -3.15 11.43 16.00
CA LYS A 38 -4.42 10.76 15.68
C LYS A 38 -4.69 10.65 14.18
N ASN A 39 -3.76 11.08 13.34
CA ASN A 39 -3.94 11.11 11.89
C ASN A 39 -2.89 10.23 11.21
N SER A 40 -3.29 9.01 10.88
CA SER A 40 -2.40 8.02 10.26
C SER A 40 -1.79 8.51 8.93
N ALA A 41 -2.52 9.31 8.15
CA ALA A 41 -2.00 9.86 6.90
C ALA A 41 -0.87 10.87 7.16
N LYS A 42 -1.00 11.73 8.18
CA LYS A 42 0.07 12.65 8.58
C LYS A 42 1.29 11.92 9.14
N SER A 43 1.08 10.91 9.98
CA SER A 43 2.17 10.10 10.53
C SER A 43 2.95 9.37 9.44
N LEU A 44 2.24 8.77 8.46
CA LEU A 44 2.87 8.14 7.31
C LEU A 44 3.63 9.16 6.45
N ALA A 45 3.06 10.34 6.21
CA ALA A 45 3.73 11.40 5.46
C ALA A 45 5.04 11.86 6.11
N GLN A 46 5.12 11.90 7.45
CA GLN A 46 6.37 12.21 8.16
C GLN A 46 7.43 11.13 7.99
N GLU A 47 7.05 9.85 8.10
CA GLU A 47 7.99 8.74 7.91
C GLU A 47 8.50 8.63 6.46
N LEU A 48 7.73 9.14 5.49
CA LEU A 48 8.07 9.16 4.07
C LEU A 48 8.92 10.36 3.63
N LEU A 49 9.13 11.35 4.49
CA LEU A 49 9.88 12.56 4.10
C LEU A 49 11.30 12.21 3.65
N GLY A 50 11.63 12.55 2.40
CA GLY A 50 12.94 12.27 1.78
C GLY A 50 13.14 10.82 1.30
N LYS A 51 12.09 9.97 1.34
CA LYS A 51 12.14 8.57 0.91
C LYS A 51 11.33 8.31 -0.35
N ILE A 52 11.66 7.22 -1.04
CA ILE A 52 10.95 6.71 -2.21
C ILE A 52 9.94 5.64 -1.76
N PRO A 53 8.62 5.85 -1.93
CA PRO A 53 7.63 4.84 -1.58
C PRO A 53 7.71 3.62 -2.51
N LEU A 54 7.66 2.43 -1.90
CA LEU A 54 7.49 1.15 -2.58
C LEU A 54 6.19 0.52 -2.09
N VAL A 55 5.13 0.57 -2.91
CA VAL A 55 3.78 0.14 -2.51
C VAL A 55 3.56 -1.31 -2.90
N TYR A 56 3.40 -2.19 -1.91
CA TYR A 56 3.31 -3.63 -2.12
C TYR A 56 1.90 -4.13 -1.88
N GLY A 57 1.28 -4.71 -2.90
CA GLY A 57 -0.05 -5.34 -2.82
C GLY A 57 0.02 -6.86 -2.94
N VAL A 58 -1.14 -7.49 -3.04
CA VAL A 58 -1.29 -8.93 -3.31
C VAL A 58 -2.08 -9.09 -4.59
N GLU A 59 -1.55 -9.89 -5.53
CA GLU A 59 -2.16 -10.16 -6.83
C GLU A 59 -3.61 -10.67 -6.67
N GLY A 60 -4.53 -10.11 -7.45
CA GLY A 60 -5.95 -10.48 -7.41
C GLY A 60 -6.70 -10.04 -6.16
N ASN A 61 -6.08 -9.25 -5.27
CA ASN A 61 -6.72 -8.72 -4.06
C ASN A 61 -6.48 -7.22 -3.89
N THR A 62 -5.25 -6.82 -3.58
CA THR A 62 -4.89 -5.41 -3.28
C THR A 62 -3.97 -4.78 -4.32
N ASP A 63 -3.74 -5.47 -5.45
CA ASP A 63 -2.91 -5.04 -6.58
C ASP A 63 -3.35 -3.71 -7.20
N VAL A 64 -4.63 -3.56 -7.52
CA VAL A 64 -5.18 -2.33 -8.10
C VAL A 64 -5.07 -1.17 -7.10
N VAL A 65 -5.25 -1.46 -5.81
CA VAL A 65 -5.11 -0.47 -4.74
C VAL A 65 -3.65 -0.02 -4.59
N ALA A 66 -2.70 -0.95 -4.64
CA ALA A 66 -1.27 -0.66 -4.60
C ALA A 66 -0.83 0.21 -5.77
N HIS A 67 -1.21 -0.18 -7.00
CA HIS A 67 -0.97 0.63 -8.20
C HIS A 67 -1.57 2.03 -8.05
N ARG A 68 -2.84 2.13 -7.63
CA ARG A 68 -3.52 3.42 -7.48
C ARG A 68 -2.85 4.32 -6.45
N LEU A 69 -2.44 3.78 -5.30
CA LEU A 69 -1.74 4.56 -4.28
C LEU A 69 -0.39 5.06 -4.79
N LYS A 70 0.36 4.23 -5.52
CA LYS A 70 1.60 4.65 -6.20
C LYS A 70 1.35 5.82 -7.15
N THR A 71 0.29 5.79 -7.96
CA THR A 71 0.00 6.93 -8.85
C THR A 71 -0.34 8.19 -8.08
N GLN A 72 -1.01 8.08 -6.91
CA GLN A 72 -1.29 9.26 -6.09
C GLN A 72 -0.03 9.94 -5.56
N PHE A 73 1.02 9.20 -5.22
CA PHE A 73 2.32 9.79 -4.89
C PHE A 73 2.94 10.52 -6.09
N ASN A 74 2.88 9.91 -7.28
CA ASN A 74 3.43 10.54 -8.49
C ASN A 74 2.66 11.81 -8.87
N GLU A 75 1.33 11.74 -8.89
CA GLU A 75 0.47 12.80 -9.39
C GLU A 75 0.34 13.96 -8.40
N ASN A 76 0.17 13.68 -7.11
CA ASN A 76 -0.14 14.72 -6.11
C ASN A 76 1.09 15.18 -5.34
N SER A 77 1.97 14.24 -4.94
CA SER A 77 3.18 14.57 -4.18
C SER A 77 4.39 14.89 -5.07
N LYS A 78 4.29 14.65 -6.38
CA LYS A 78 5.34 14.94 -7.38
C LYS A 78 6.66 14.19 -7.11
N ILE A 79 6.57 13.01 -6.50
CA ILE A 79 7.74 12.14 -6.25
C ILE A 79 7.63 10.85 -7.03
N LEU A 80 8.78 10.25 -7.35
CA LEU A 80 8.81 8.88 -7.85
C LEU A 80 8.40 7.92 -6.73
N ALA A 81 7.61 6.94 -7.12
CA ALA A 81 7.13 5.85 -6.28
C ALA A 81 6.95 4.65 -7.18
N PHE A 82 7.08 3.45 -6.63
CA PHE A 82 6.95 2.20 -7.35
C PHE A 82 5.94 1.31 -6.64
N TRP A 83 5.46 0.29 -7.35
CA TRP A 83 4.57 -0.71 -6.79
C TRP A 83 4.89 -2.05 -7.44
N ASP A 84 4.64 -3.11 -6.67
CA ASP A 84 4.72 -4.50 -7.13
C ASP A 84 3.82 -5.35 -6.22
N VAL A 85 3.62 -6.63 -6.55
CA VAL A 85 2.63 -7.48 -5.89
C VAL A 85 3.16 -8.86 -5.53
N PHE A 86 2.72 -9.38 -4.40
CA PHE A 86 2.95 -10.77 -4.03
C PHE A 86 2.09 -11.71 -4.89
N PRO A 87 2.62 -12.89 -5.29
CA PRO A 87 3.91 -13.45 -4.91
C PRO A 87 5.09 -13.03 -5.82
N GLU A 88 4.84 -12.43 -6.98
CA GLU A 88 5.86 -12.14 -8.00
C GLU A 88 6.99 -11.21 -7.50
N LEU A 89 6.66 -10.26 -6.63
CA LEU A 89 7.61 -9.43 -5.88
C LEU A 89 8.70 -10.26 -5.17
N ASN A 90 8.36 -11.46 -4.68
CA ASN A 90 9.34 -12.35 -4.05
C ASN A 90 10.36 -12.91 -5.04
N HIS A 91 10.12 -12.83 -6.33
CA HIS A 91 11.08 -13.20 -7.36
C HIS A 91 11.90 -11.98 -7.80
N ASN A 92 11.25 -10.84 -7.99
CA ASN A 92 11.87 -9.69 -8.65
C ASN A 92 12.61 -8.74 -7.69
N GLU A 93 12.07 -8.50 -6.50
CA GLU A 93 12.62 -7.47 -5.61
C GLU A 93 13.35 -8.01 -4.38
N ILE A 94 13.11 -9.27 -3.99
CA ILE A 94 13.67 -9.82 -2.75
C ILE A 94 15.21 -9.84 -2.76
N VAL A 95 15.80 -10.09 -3.92
CA VAL A 95 17.26 -10.12 -4.10
C VAL A 95 17.85 -8.72 -3.92
N GLY A 96 17.12 -7.67 -4.36
CA GLY A 96 17.49 -6.28 -4.11
C GLY A 96 17.57 -5.97 -2.61
N TRP A 97 16.62 -6.47 -1.83
CA TRP A 97 16.64 -6.38 -0.35
C TRP A 97 17.74 -7.23 0.30
N GLY A 98 18.36 -8.13 -0.45
CA GLY A 98 19.57 -8.87 -0.08
C GLY A 98 20.80 -7.97 0.14
N GLY A 99 20.77 -6.70 -0.30
CA GLY A 99 21.80 -5.71 0.04
C GLY A 99 23.19 -6.02 -0.50
N GLU A 100 23.30 -6.91 -1.49
CA GLU A 100 24.53 -7.21 -2.22
C GLU A 100 24.88 -6.10 -3.24
N GLY A 101 23.87 -5.32 -3.64
CA GLY A 101 24.03 -4.13 -4.46
C GLY A 101 24.63 -2.94 -3.70
N ARG A 102 25.01 -1.88 -4.44
CA ARG A 102 25.62 -0.65 -3.89
C ARG A 102 24.60 0.45 -3.53
N THR A 103 23.32 0.21 -3.76
CA THR A 103 22.26 1.19 -3.50
C THR A 103 21.98 1.30 -2.00
N ASP A 104 21.89 2.54 -1.49
CA ASP A 104 21.43 2.78 -0.14
C ASP A 104 19.92 2.46 -0.01
N LEU A 105 19.63 1.30 0.58
CA LEU A 105 18.27 0.80 0.76
C LEU A 105 17.44 1.64 1.73
N THR A 106 18.07 2.46 2.58
CA THR A 106 17.36 3.31 3.56
C THR A 106 16.60 4.46 2.91
N ARG A 107 16.91 4.75 1.64
CA ARG A 107 16.18 5.72 0.81
C ARG A 107 14.78 5.24 0.42
N PHE A 108 14.51 3.94 0.50
CA PHE A 108 13.21 3.37 0.17
C PHE A 108 12.34 3.19 1.41
N TYR A 109 11.03 3.26 1.22
CA TYR A 109 10.05 3.04 2.28
C TYR A 109 8.92 2.12 1.80
N PRO A 110 8.97 0.82 2.17
CA PRO A 110 7.91 -0.12 1.84
C PRO A 110 6.59 0.22 2.53
N ILE A 111 5.49 0.08 1.78
CA ILE A 111 4.12 0.23 2.27
C ILE A 111 3.34 -1.01 1.82
N PHE A 112 3.02 -1.90 2.75
CA PHE A 112 2.26 -3.12 2.47
C PHE A 112 0.76 -2.85 2.57
N ILE A 113 0.01 -3.14 1.51
CA ILE A 113 -1.46 -3.11 1.50
C ILE A 113 -1.96 -4.54 1.76
N ARG A 114 -2.40 -4.79 3.00
CA ARG A 114 -2.80 -6.11 3.50
C ARG A 114 -4.30 -6.17 3.68
N ASP A 115 -4.87 -7.37 3.53
CA ASP A 115 -6.30 -7.61 3.78
C ASP A 115 -6.44 -8.63 4.90
N HIS A 116 -7.42 -8.44 5.78
CA HIS A 116 -7.67 -9.38 6.90
C HIS A 116 -8.03 -10.80 6.47
N ARG A 117 -8.40 -11.01 5.20
CA ARG A 117 -8.75 -12.31 4.60
C ARG A 117 -7.61 -12.92 3.78
N GLU A 118 -6.41 -12.34 3.83
CA GLU A 118 -5.27 -12.91 3.12
C GLU A 118 -4.96 -14.35 3.58
N GLY A 119 -4.65 -15.23 2.63
CA GLY A 119 -4.35 -16.63 2.94
C GLY A 119 -3.00 -16.79 3.67
N GLU A 120 -2.89 -17.84 4.49
CA GLU A 120 -1.72 -18.11 5.34
C GLU A 120 -0.39 -18.15 4.55
N LYS A 121 -0.43 -18.61 3.29
CA LYS A 121 0.76 -18.63 2.40
C LYS A 121 1.23 -17.21 2.06
N ILE A 122 0.31 -16.29 1.76
CA ILE A 122 0.64 -14.89 1.44
C ILE A 122 1.15 -14.18 2.69
N LYS A 123 0.46 -14.36 3.82
CA LYS A 123 0.89 -13.83 5.12
C LYS A 123 2.35 -14.18 5.43
N LYS A 124 2.71 -15.47 5.32
CA LYS A 124 4.10 -15.93 5.52
C LYS A 124 5.09 -15.30 4.55
N ARG A 125 4.72 -15.13 3.28
CA ARG A 125 5.58 -14.47 2.27
C ARG A 125 5.85 -13.00 2.62
N ILE A 126 4.81 -12.27 3.04
CA ILE A 126 4.93 -10.89 3.50
C ILE A 126 5.85 -10.83 4.71
N GLU A 127 5.62 -11.66 5.72
CA GLU A 127 6.41 -11.69 6.96
C GLU A 127 7.89 -12.03 6.72
N VAL A 128 8.17 -13.01 5.84
CA VAL A 128 9.55 -13.33 5.45
C VAL A 128 10.21 -12.15 4.74
N THR A 129 9.49 -11.47 3.83
CA THR A 129 9.99 -10.28 3.12
C THR A 129 10.30 -9.15 4.09
N GLN A 130 9.40 -8.88 5.04
CA GLN A 130 9.61 -7.91 6.11
C GLN A 130 10.81 -8.26 6.99
N SER A 131 11.04 -9.55 7.28
CA SER A 131 12.21 -9.98 8.04
C SER A 131 13.53 -9.65 7.32
N ILE A 132 13.55 -9.74 5.99
CA ILE A 132 14.72 -9.41 5.17
C ILE A 132 14.94 -7.89 5.14
N ILE A 133 13.87 -7.11 4.93
CA ILE A 133 13.89 -5.64 4.98
C ILE A 133 14.38 -5.16 6.35
N LYS A 134 13.92 -5.76 7.44
CA LYS A 134 14.32 -5.42 8.81
C LYS A 134 15.83 -5.58 9.05
N LYS A 135 16.46 -6.63 8.47
CA LYS A 135 17.92 -6.83 8.56
C LYS A 135 18.71 -5.68 7.92
N ARG A 136 18.10 -4.92 7.00
CA ARG A 136 18.66 -3.72 6.36
C ARG A 136 18.37 -2.43 7.11
N LYS A 137 17.77 -2.50 8.31
CA LYS A 137 17.36 -1.36 9.13
C LYS A 137 16.39 -0.41 8.42
N VAL A 138 15.64 -0.93 7.45
CA VAL A 138 14.61 -0.17 6.73
C VAL A 138 13.28 -0.35 7.45
N LYS A 139 12.59 0.76 7.70
CA LYS A 139 11.23 0.76 8.24
C LYS A 139 10.21 0.57 7.12
N TRP A 140 9.04 0.04 7.46
CA TRP A 140 7.91 -0.06 6.56
C TRP A 140 6.62 0.35 7.27
N ALA A 141 5.56 0.57 6.50
CA ALA A 141 4.20 0.70 7.00
C ALA A 141 3.32 -0.44 6.50
N GLU A 142 2.24 -0.70 7.22
CA GLU A 142 1.15 -1.57 6.77
C GLU A 142 -0.15 -0.76 6.77
N ILE A 143 -0.93 -0.93 5.71
CA ILE A 143 -2.29 -0.42 5.58
C ILE A 143 -3.19 -1.64 5.45
N TRP A 144 -4.09 -1.81 6.40
CA TRP A 144 -5.00 -2.95 6.47
C TRP A 144 -6.37 -2.61 5.89
N THR A 145 -6.92 -3.54 5.10
CA THR A 145 -8.26 -3.52 4.52
C THR A 145 -9.12 -4.66 5.07
#